data_AF-A0AAW4KXM0-F1
#
_entry.id   AF-A0AAW4KXM0-F1
#
_cell.length_a   1.000
_cell.length_b   1.000
_cell.length_c   1.000
_cell.angle_alpha   90.00
_cell.angle_beta   90.00
_cell.angle_gamma   90.00
#
_symmetry.space_group_name_H-M   'P 1'
#
loop_
_entity.id
_entity.type
_entity.pdbx_description
1 polymer ?
#
loop_
_entity_poly.entity_id
_entity_poly.type
_entity_poly.pdbx_seq_one_letter_code
_entity_poly.pdbx_strand_id
1 'polypeptide(L)'
;NAHLGGLTVLYGAQGNTDGALLASHLAMVVQKSGQQTLMLDLGLPRGDSLALLGLDSTFNFGDALRHLRRLDATLINSAFTSTDDGLRILA
;
A
#
# COMPACT_ATOMS: atom_id res chain seq x y z
N ASN A 1 9.80 2.26 -23.95
CA ASN A 1 10.60 2.94 -22.90
C ASN A 1 9.71 3.82 -22.05
N ALA A 2 9.03 3.22 -21.07
CA ALA A 2 8.40 3.93 -19.97
C ALA A 2 9.11 3.45 -18.71
N HIS A 3 9.51 4.35 -17.83
CA HIS A 3 10.17 4.04 -16.56
C HIS A 3 9.28 3.09 -15.75
N LEU A 4 9.53 1.78 -15.82
CA LEU A 4 8.88 0.81 -14.96
C LEU A 4 9.40 1.06 -13.53
N GLY A 5 8.49 1.32 -12.60
CA GLY A 5 8.82 1.44 -11.18
C GLY A 5 9.39 0.14 -10.62
N GLY A 6 10.08 0.23 -9.48
CA GLY A 6 10.54 -0.95 -8.75
C GLY A 6 9.38 -1.70 -8.09
N LEU A 7 9.43 -3.02 -8.10
CA LEU A 7 8.53 -3.88 -7.32
C LEU A 7 9.33 -4.57 -6.22
N THR A 8 8.94 -4.35 -4.98
CA THR A 8 9.50 -5.05 -3.81
C THR A 8 8.39 -5.84 -3.15
N VAL A 9 8.64 -7.13 -2.91
CA VAL A 9 7.68 -8.03 -2.26
C VAL A 9 8.30 -8.51 -0.95
N LEU A 10 7.58 -8.30 0.14
CA LEU A 10 7.89 -8.88 1.44
C LEU A 10 6.89 -9.99 1.72
N TYR A 11 7.39 -11.19 1.98
CA TYR A 11 6.59 -12.37 2.26
C TYR A 11 7.21 -13.13 3.45
N GLY A 12 6.37 -13.48 4.42
CA GLY A 12 6.76 -14.24 5.61
C GLY A 12 6.01 -15.57 5.68
N ALA A 13 6.62 -16.58 6.31
CA ALA A 13 5.96 -17.86 6.57
C ALA A 13 4.91 -17.78 7.69
N GLN A 14 4.93 -16.71 8.49
CA GLN A 14 4.00 -16.46 9.59
C GLN A 14 3.16 -15.22 9.27
N GLY A 15 1.84 -15.35 9.40
CA GLY A 15 0.90 -14.23 9.27
C GLY A 15 0.79 -13.45 10.58
N ASN A 16 1.91 -12.91 11.05
CA ASN A 16 1.95 -12.05 12.25
C ASN A 16 2.06 -10.58 11.84
N THR A 17 1.78 -9.67 12.79
CA THR A 17 1.76 -8.22 12.56
C THR A 17 3.14 -7.64 12.21
N ASP A 18 4.23 -8.37 12.47
CA ASP A 18 5.60 -7.93 12.16
C ASP A 18 5.81 -7.69 10.65
N GLY A 19 5.11 -8.46 9.80
CA GLY A 19 5.15 -8.26 8.34
C GLY A 19 4.60 -6.90 7.92
N ALA A 20 3.45 -6.51 8.48
CA ALA A 20 2.85 -5.20 8.25
C ALA A 20 3.76 -4.07 8.76
N LEU A 21 4.41 -4.27 9.92
CA LEU A 21 5.34 -3.30 10.49
C LEU A 21 6.53 -3.02 9.56
N LEU A 22 7.22 -4.08 9.12
CA LEU A 22 8.39 -3.96 8.25
C LEU A 22 8.02 -3.38 6.88
N ALA A 23 6.93 -3.85 6.28
CA ALA A 23 6.47 -3.36 5.00
C ALA A 23 6.09 -1.88 5.04
N SER A 24 5.35 -1.45 6.08
CA SER A 24 4.95 -0.05 6.24
C SER A 24 6.15 0.86 6.42
N HIS A 25 7.12 0.48 7.25
CA HIS A 25 8.33 1.28 7.47
C HIS A 25 9.22 1.33 6.24
N LEU A 26 9.39 0.22 5.52
CA LEU A 26 10.15 0.21 4.26
C LEU A 26 9.50 1.14 3.23
N ALA A 27 8.18 1.05 3.06
CA ALA A 27 7.44 1.91 2.13
C ALA A 27 7.58 3.40 2.50
N MET A 28 7.53 3.75 3.79
CA MET A 28 7.76 5.11 4.27
C MET A 28 9.17 5.61 3.98
N VAL A 29 10.20 4.77 4.14
CA VAL A 29 11.59 5.13 3.80
C VAL A 29 11.74 5.40 2.31
N VAL A 30 11.17 4.54 1.46
CA VAL A 30 11.20 4.72 0.00
C VAL A 30 10.44 5.99 -0.39
N GLN A 31 9.26 6.24 0.18
CA GLN A 31 8.49 7.47 -0.05
C GLN A 31 9.30 8.72 0.33
N LYS A 32 9.94 8.71 1.51
CA LYS A 32 10.77 9.82 2.00
C LYS A 32 12.05 10.04 1.20
N SER A 33 12.48 9.06 0.40
CA SER A 33 13.59 9.22 -0.55
C SER A 33 13.21 10.02 -1.81
N GLY A 34 11.95 10.47 -1.93
CA GLY A 34 11.44 11.23 -3.07
C GLY A 34 10.80 10.37 -4.16
N GLN A 35 10.63 9.07 -3.92
CA GLN A 35 9.97 8.16 -4.87
C GLN A 35 8.46 8.13 -4.64
N GLN A 36 7.69 8.07 -5.73
CA GLN A 36 6.25 7.81 -5.65
C GLN A 36 6.04 6.34 -5.27
N THR A 37 5.54 6.11 -4.07
CA THR A 37 5.43 4.77 -3.50
C THR A 37 3.97 4.37 -3.34
N LEU A 38 3.67 3.15 -3.76
CA LEU A 38 2.39 2.48 -3.51
C LEU A 38 2.66 1.22 -2.70
N MET A 39 2.01 1.12 -1.55
CA MET A 39 1.99 -0.07 -0.72
C MET A 39 0.70 -0.86 -0.96
N LEU A 40 0.85 -2.15 -1.29
CA LEU A 40 -0.26 -3.10 -1.34
C LEU A 40 -0.19 -3.97 -0.08
N ASP A 41 -1.15 -3.81 0.81
CA ASP A 41 -1.29 -4.66 1.99
C ASP A 41 -2.19 -5.85 1.64
N LEU A 42 -1.56 -7.03 1.58
CA LEU A 42 -2.23 -8.32 1.34
C LEU A 42 -2.10 -9.25 2.56
N GLY A 43 -1.71 -8.68 3.71
CA GLY A 43 -1.55 -9.40 4.96
C GLY A 43 -2.88 -9.89 5.52
N LEU A 44 -2.78 -10.91 6.38
CA LEU A 44 -3.89 -11.38 7.20
C LEU A 44 -3.45 -11.30 8.68
N PRO A 45 -4.26 -10.71 9.57
CA PRO A 45 -5.55 -10.08 9.33
C PRO A 45 -5.45 -8.79 8.48
N ARG A 46 -6.53 -8.46 7.77
CA ARG A 46 -6.55 -7.30 6.86
C ARG A 46 -6.54 -5.99 7.65
N GLY A 47 -5.78 -5.02 7.19
CA GLY A 47 -5.79 -3.66 7.74
C GLY A 47 -4.80 -3.43 8.89
N ASP A 48 -3.93 -4.39 9.21
CA ASP A 48 -2.88 -4.21 10.21
C ASP A 48 -1.99 -3.00 9.87
N SER A 49 -1.65 -2.79 8.59
CA SER A 49 -0.89 -1.61 8.16
C SER A 49 -1.66 -0.31 8.31
N LEU A 50 -2.99 -0.31 8.11
CA LEU A 50 -3.82 0.88 8.32
C LEU A 50 -3.86 1.26 9.80
N ALA A 51 -4.12 0.29 10.67
CA ALA A 51 -4.15 0.49 12.12
C ALA A 51 -2.78 0.98 12.64
N LEU A 52 -1.68 0.38 12.16
CA LEU A 52 -0.31 0.78 12.51
C LEU A 52 -0.03 2.24 12.13
N LEU A 53 -0.52 2.69 10.98
CA LEU A 53 -0.28 4.04 10.48
C LEU A 53 -1.34 5.05 10.95
N GLY A 54 -2.32 4.63 11.74
CA GLY A 54 -3.41 5.48 12.22
C GLY A 54 -4.33 5.97 11.10
N LEU A 55 -4.56 5.13 10.08
CA LEU A 55 -5.33 5.46 8.90
C LEU A 55 -6.64 4.68 8.85
N ASP A 56 -7.68 5.31 8.32
CA ASP A 56 -8.94 4.67 7.97
C ASP A 56 -9.09 4.65 6.45
N SER A 57 -9.36 3.48 5.86
CA SER A 57 -9.57 3.36 4.41
C SER A 57 -11.04 3.11 4.07
N THR A 58 -11.55 3.87 3.11
CA THR A 58 -12.90 3.68 2.54
C THR A 58 -12.90 2.85 1.26
N PHE A 59 -11.71 2.56 0.71
CA PHE A 59 -11.51 1.76 -0.49
C PHE A 59 -10.46 0.68 -0.21
N ASN A 60 -10.87 -0.58 -0.26
CA ASN A 60 -9.99 -1.71 0.07
C ASN A 60 -9.56 -2.50 -1.18
N PHE A 61 -8.61 -3.41 -1.00
CA PHE A 61 -8.09 -4.27 -2.06
C PHE A 61 -9.20 -5.07 -2.76
N GLY A 62 -10.21 -5.53 -2.01
CA GLY A 62 -11.38 -6.21 -2.59
C GLY A 62 -12.19 -5.34 -3.56
N ASP A 63 -12.31 -4.05 -3.26
CA ASP A 63 -12.98 -3.08 -4.15
C ASP A 63 -12.15 -2.76 -5.38
N ALA A 64 -10.82 -2.71 -5.23
CA ALA A 64 -9.89 -2.59 -6.35
C ALA A 64 -10.01 -3.79 -7.30
N LEU A 65 -10.10 -5.02 -6.76
CA LEU A 65 -10.27 -6.24 -7.55
C LEU A 65 -11.55 -6.21 -8.42
N ARG A 66 -12.66 -5.68 -7.88
CA ARG A 66 -13.92 -5.52 -8.62
C ARG A 66 -13.81 -4.50 -9.75
N HIS A 67 -12.87 -3.57 -9.66
CA HIS A 67 -12.67 -2.47 -10.61
C HIS A 67 -11.33 -2.53 -11.35
N LEU A 68 -10.68 -3.71 -11.45
CA LEU A 68 -9.34 -3.89 -12.04
C LEU A 68 -9.17 -3.26 -13.43
N ARG A 69 -10.22 -3.23 -14.24
CA ARG A 69 -10.22 -2.59 -15.55
C ARG A 69 -9.94 -1.09 -15.52
N ARG A 70 -10.05 -0.46 -14.35
CA ARG A 70 -9.85 0.96 -14.07
C ARG A 70 -8.78 1.21 -13.01
N LEU A 71 -7.89 0.24 -12.76
CA LEU A 71 -6.75 0.45 -11.88
C LEU A 71 -5.71 1.33 -12.58
N ASP A 72 -6.07 2.60 -12.78
CA ASP A 72 -5.29 3.63 -13.43
C ASP A 72 -4.77 4.65 -12.39
N ALA A 73 -3.95 5.60 -12.87
CA ALA A 73 -3.40 6.64 -12.03
C ALA A 73 -4.49 7.51 -11.38
N THR A 74 -5.64 7.69 -12.02
CA THR A 74 -6.76 8.48 -11.46
C THR A 74 -7.34 7.77 -10.25
N LEU A 75 -7.64 6.48 -10.36
CA LEU A 75 -8.17 5.68 -9.24
C LEU A 75 -7.19 5.68 -8.07
N ILE A 76 -5.90 5.48 -8.33
CA ILE A 76 -4.86 5.49 -7.30
C ILE A 76 -4.83 6.86 -6.59
N ASN A 77 -4.87 7.95 -7.34
CA ASN A 77 -4.77 9.30 -6.76
C ASN A 77 -6.05 9.72 -6.01
N SER A 78 -7.22 9.19 -6.36
CA SER A 78 -8.50 9.64 -5.79
C SER A 78 -9.07 8.72 -4.72
N ALA A 79 -8.82 7.42 -4.81
CA ALA A 79 -9.48 6.43 -3.96
C ALA A 79 -8.57 5.81 -2.91
N PHE A 80 -7.26 5.80 -3.12
CA PHE A 80 -6.35 5.14 -2.19
C PHE A 80 -6.06 6.05 -1.01
N THR A 81 -6.04 5.46 0.17
CA THR A 81 -5.68 6.17 1.39
C THR A 81 -4.20 6.54 1.35
N SER A 82 -3.85 7.72 1.86
CA SER A 82 -2.47 8.19 1.90
C SER A 82 -2.07 8.71 3.27
N THR A 83 -0.79 8.55 3.61
CA THR A 83 -0.19 9.24 4.77
C THR A 83 0.08 10.71 4.44
N ASP A 84 0.36 11.51 5.47
CA ASP A 84 0.76 12.92 5.32
C ASP A 84 2.04 13.09 4.49
N ASP A 85 2.94 12.09 4.52
CA ASP A 85 4.17 12.02 3.73
C ASP A 85 3.93 11.60 2.26
N GLY A 86 2.68 11.35 1.87
CA GLY A 86 2.26 11.04 0.51
C GLY A 86 2.37 9.56 0.10
N LEU A 87 2.66 8.65 1.03
CA LEU A 87 2.64 7.21 0.77
C LEU A 87 1.19 6.77 0.52
N ARG A 88 0.91 6.13 -0.62
CA ARG A 88 -0.42 5.56 -0.90
C ARG A 88 -0.50 4.10 -0.49
N ILE A 89 -1.66 3.70 0.00
CA ILE A 89 -1.90 2.38 0.57
C ILE A 89 -3.21 1.81 0.06
N LEU A 90 -3.18 0.54 -0.33
CA LEU A 90 -4.35 -0.27 -0.64
C LEU A 90 -4.30 -1.53 0.22
N ALA A 91 -5.20 -1.64 1.20
CA ALA A 91 -5.32 -2.75 2.15
C ALA A 91 -6.65 -3.50 2.00
#